data_AF-A0A158QH06-F1
#
_entry.id   AF-A0A158QH06-F1
#
_cell.length_a   1.000
_cell.length_b   1.000
_cell.length_c   1.000
_cell.angle_alpha   90.00
_cell.angle_beta   90.00
_cell.angle_gamma   90.00
#
_symmetry.space_group_name_H-M   'P 1'
#
loop_
_entity.id
_entity.type
_entity.pdbx_description
1 polymer ?
#
loop_
_entity_poly.entity_id
_entity_poly.type
_entity_poly.pdbx_seq_one_letter_code
_entity_poly.pdbx_strand_id
1 'polypeptide(L)'
;MCLTHCRFYDDFGPFNLAQLYRYCRKLTKKLKASSLSNYKIVHCTSSNMIKRTNAAFLVGCYQIIYLNRTAEEAYKNLLMEKDASSGPSYYDLNLPDCLRAVQKAVRLGFLDFDNFDLEDYEYNEKVENGDLSWIVPKRFIAFCGPHARTMIDNGYPMHSPEFYLPYFKKHNVTNVIRLNQKMYDSSKFTRAGISHHDLIFPDGSVPSKSITRQFLEICENASGVIAVHCKGKKQVFLYRHLVMNKSSK
;
A
#
# COMPACT_ATOMS: atom_id res chain seq x y z
N MET A 1 9.40 9.48 -19.42
CA MET A 1 8.72 8.15 -19.29
C MET A 1 7.25 8.42 -19.01
N CYS A 2 6.30 7.71 -19.63
CA CYS A 2 4.87 7.86 -19.31
C CYS A 2 4.46 6.72 -18.37
N LEU A 3 4.46 6.98 -17.06
CA LEU A 3 3.78 6.14 -16.06
C LEU A 3 2.45 6.85 -15.78
N THR A 4 1.33 6.14 -15.94
CA THR A 4 -0.01 6.68 -15.71
C THR A 4 -0.56 6.15 -14.39
N HIS A 5 -0.92 7.07 -13.48
CA HIS A 5 -1.58 6.74 -12.22
C HIS A 5 -3.04 6.37 -12.48
N CYS A 6 -3.51 5.24 -11.96
CA CYS A 6 -4.92 4.87 -11.98
C CYS A 6 -5.62 5.63 -10.86
N ARG A 7 -6.41 6.64 -11.22
CA ARG A 7 -7.14 7.49 -10.26
C ARG A 7 -8.38 6.74 -9.74
N PHE A 8 -8.65 6.82 -8.45
CA PHE A 8 -9.94 6.40 -7.89
C PHE A 8 -10.93 7.59 -7.86
N TYR A 9 -10.43 8.80 -7.63
CA TYR A 9 -11.20 10.04 -7.78
C TYR A 9 -10.30 11.18 -8.31
N ASP A 10 -10.05 12.23 -7.54
CA ASP A 10 -9.09 13.31 -7.85
C ASP A 10 -7.63 12.97 -7.50
N ASP A 11 -7.40 11.76 -6.98
CA ASP A 11 -6.09 11.28 -6.57
C ASP A 11 -5.15 11.24 -7.78
N PHE A 12 -3.98 11.88 -7.63
CA PHE A 12 -3.01 11.98 -8.72
C PHE A 12 -1.69 11.26 -8.42
N GLY A 13 -1.54 10.71 -7.23
CA GLY A 13 -0.35 10.02 -6.76
C GLY A 13 -0.34 9.87 -5.23
N PRO A 14 0.73 9.31 -4.65
CA PRO A 14 1.90 8.77 -5.34
C PRO A 14 1.59 7.48 -6.13
N PHE A 15 2.49 7.12 -7.03
CA PHE A 15 2.44 5.84 -7.73
C PHE A 15 2.48 4.66 -6.74
N ASN A 16 1.82 3.55 -7.09
CA ASN A 16 1.83 2.34 -6.25
C ASN A 16 3.19 1.62 -6.28
N LEU A 17 3.34 0.59 -5.44
CA LEU A 17 4.61 -0.15 -5.33
C LEU A 17 5.03 -0.82 -6.65
N ALA A 18 4.10 -1.36 -7.42
CA ALA A 18 4.39 -1.97 -8.72
C ALA A 18 5.01 -0.97 -9.70
N GLN A 19 4.45 0.24 -9.78
CA GLN A 19 4.95 1.30 -10.64
C GLN A 19 6.33 1.80 -10.19
N LEU A 20 6.52 1.95 -8.87
CA LEU A 20 7.83 2.32 -8.31
C LEU A 20 8.88 1.22 -8.58
N TYR A 21 8.54 -0.05 -8.40
CA TYR A 21 9.40 -1.18 -8.69
C TYR A 21 9.84 -1.19 -10.17
N ARG A 22 8.88 -1.06 -11.10
CA ARG A 22 9.18 -0.98 -12.55
C ARG A 22 10.08 0.20 -12.90
N TYR A 23 9.84 1.35 -12.28
CA TYR A 23 10.69 2.52 -12.46
C TYR A 23 12.13 2.23 -12.02
N CYS A 24 12.30 1.69 -10.81
CA CYS A 24 13.60 1.31 -10.26
C CYS A 24 14.34 0.33 -11.17
N ARG A 25 13.68 -0.78 -11.56
CA ARG A 25 14.25 -1.79 -12.47
C ARG A 25 14.70 -1.18 -13.80
N LYS A 26 13.89 -0.29 -14.38
CA LYS A 26 14.23 0.36 -15.65
C LYS A 26 15.41 1.32 -15.51
N LEU A 27 15.46 2.10 -14.44
CA LEU A 27 16.56 3.02 -14.19
C LEU A 27 17.87 2.26 -13.93
N THR A 28 17.84 1.23 -13.09
CA THR A 28 18.99 0.35 -12.85
C THR A 28 19.47 -0.32 -14.14
N LYS A 29 18.55 -0.80 -14.99
CA LYS A 29 18.90 -1.38 -16.29
C LYS A 29 19.62 -0.37 -17.20
N LYS A 30 19.16 0.89 -17.23
CA LYS A 30 19.81 1.95 -18.01
C LYS A 30 21.19 2.31 -17.45
N LEU A 31 21.32 2.40 -16.14
CA LEU A 31 22.60 2.71 -15.47
C LEU A 31 23.65 1.61 -15.64
N LYS A 32 23.23 0.34 -15.72
CA LYS A 32 24.12 -0.82 -15.93
C LYS A 32 24.43 -1.12 -17.41
N ALA A 33 23.77 -0.45 -18.36
CA ALA A 33 23.97 -0.72 -19.78
C ALA A 33 25.32 -0.16 -20.25
N SER A 34 26.22 -1.02 -20.74
CA SER A 34 27.55 -0.64 -21.23
C SER A 34 27.49 0.41 -22.35
N SER A 35 26.49 0.32 -23.22
CA SER A 35 26.23 1.30 -24.30
C SER A 35 25.93 2.72 -23.80
N LEU A 36 25.54 2.87 -22.53
CA LEU A 36 25.21 4.15 -21.90
C LEU A 36 26.26 4.63 -20.90
N SER A 37 27.37 3.91 -20.73
CA SER A 37 28.42 4.20 -19.74
C SER A 37 29.00 5.62 -19.84
N ASN A 38 29.12 6.15 -21.06
CA ASN A 38 29.64 7.50 -21.33
C ASN A 38 28.56 8.59 -21.40
N TYR A 39 27.29 8.26 -21.14
CA TYR A 39 26.17 9.18 -21.27
C TYR A 39 25.57 9.54 -19.91
N LYS A 40 25.18 10.81 -19.74
CA LYS A 40 24.37 11.25 -18.60
C LYS A 40 22.93 10.84 -18.84
N ILE A 41 22.35 10.11 -17.89
CA ILE A 41 20.94 9.72 -17.94
C ILE A 41 20.10 10.85 -17.31
N VAL A 42 19.17 11.41 -18.09
CA VAL A 42 18.28 12.49 -17.65
C VAL A 42 16.84 11.98 -17.58
N HIS A 43 16.19 12.18 -16.44
CA HIS A 43 14.75 11.95 -16.29
C HIS A 43 14.00 13.25 -16.61
N CYS A 44 13.34 13.29 -17.77
CA CYS A 44 12.49 14.42 -18.15
C CYS A 44 11.00 14.13 -17.89
N THR A 45 10.27 15.17 -17.45
CA THR A 45 8.80 15.19 -17.27
C THR A 45 8.23 16.46 -17.88
N SER A 46 6.90 16.58 -17.97
CA SER A 46 6.23 17.77 -18.53
C SER A 46 6.25 18.96 -17.56
N SER A 47 5.87 20.16 -18.03
CA SER A 47 5.69 21.36 -17.20
C SER A 47 4.56 21.24 -16.15
N ASN A 48 3.66 20.27 -16.29
CA ASN A 48 2.57 20.02 -15.35
C ASN A 48 3.09 19.67 -13.95
N MET A 49 2.66 20.43 -12.93
CA MET A 49 3.13 20.29 -11.55
C MET A 49 2.90 18.90 -10.95
N ILE A 50 1.73 18.31 -11.17
CA ILE A 50 1.41 16.95 -10.69
C ILE A 50 2.40 15.93 -11.25
N LYS A 51 2.67 16.00 -12.56
CA LYS A 51 3.63 15.10 -13.23
C LYS A 51 5.07 15.36 -12.77
N ARG A 52 5.42 16.60 -12.39
CA ARG A 52 6.71 16.93 -11.78
C ARG A 52 6.86 16.32 -10.39
N THR A 53 5.87 16.49 -9.53
CA THR A 53 5.86 15.94 -8.16
C THR A 53 5.95 14.42 -8.17
N ASN A 54 5.20 13.76 -9.05
CA ASN A 54 5.27 12.30 -9.21
C ASN A 54 6.63 11.82 -9.74
N ALA A 55 7.22 12.54 -10.70
CA ALA A 55 8.56 12.21 -11.20
C ALA A 55 9.63 12.40 -10.10
N ALA A 56 9.54 13.49 -9.34
CA ALA A 56 10.42 13.77 -8.21
C ALA A 56 10.30 12.68 -7.14
N PHE A 57 9.08 12.24 -6.82
CA PHE A 57 8.82 11.12 -5.92
C PHE A 57 9.54 9.84 -6.36
N LEU A 58 9.43 9.44 -7.63
CA LEU A 58 10.09 8.24 -8.15
C LEU A 58 11.62 8.32 -8.06
N VAL A 59 12.20 9.47 -8.42
CA VAL A 59 13.65 9.70 -8.32
C VAL A 59 14.11 9.70 -6.86
N GLY A 60 13.36 10.35 -5.97
CA GLY A 60 13.65 10.38 -4.53
C GLY A 60 13.60 8.99 -3.90
N CYS A 61 12.58 8.20 -4.23
CA CYS A 61 12.49 6.82 -3.78
C CYS A 61 13.68 5.98 -4.27
N TYR A 62 14.09 6.15 -5.53
CA TYR A 62 15.27 5.45 -6.05
C TYR A 62 16.56 5.80 -5.28
N GLN A 63 16.75 7.09 -4.95
CA GLN A 63 17.89 7.53 -4.14
C GLN A 63 17.90 6.86 -2.76
N ILE A 64 16.74 6.75 -2.12
CA ILE A 64 16.61 6.11 -0.80
C ILE A 64 16.86 4.60 -0.90
N ILE A 65 16.23 3.92 -1.85
CA ILE A 65 16.24 2.45 -1.95
C ILE A 65 17.60 1.93 -2.44
N TYR A 66 18.20 2.55 -3.47
CA TYR A 66 19.38 2.00 -4.15
C TYR A 66 20.67 2.79 -3.91
N LEU A 67 20.58 4.06 -3.50
CA LEU A 67 21.77 4.91 -3.27
C LEU A 67 22.01 5.17 -1.78
N ASN A 68 21.24 4.54 -0.90
CA ASN A 68 21.33 4.67 0.56
C ASN A 68 21.31 6.15 1.04
N ARG A 69 20.53 7.00 0.37
CA ARG A 69 20.34 8.40 0.76
C ARG A 69 19.26 8.54 1.82
N THR A 70 19.40 9.54 2.68
CA THR A 70 18.33 9.97 3.58
C THR A 70 17.19 10.65 2.82
N ALA A 71 15.98 10.69 3.39
CA ALA A 71 14.86 11.39 2.79
C ALA A 71 15.15 12.88 2.58
N GLU A 72 15.86 13.50 3.53
CA GLU A 72 16.28 14.90 3.49
C GLU A 72 17.27 15.18 2.35
N GLU A 73 18.30 14.33 2.17
CA GLU A 73 19.23 14.44 1.05
C GLU A 73 18.53 14.25 -0.30
N ALA A 74 17.70 13.21 -0.40
CA ALA A 74 16.96 12.91 -1.61
C ALA A 74 16.03 14.07 -1.99
N TYR A 75 15.35 14.68 -1.02
CA TYR A 75 14.49 15.84 -1.22
C TYR A 75 15.28 17.09 -1.60
N LYS A 76 16.41 17.37 -0.94
CA LYS A 76 17.25 18.55 -1.24
C LYS A 76 17.72 18.55 -2.71
N ASN A 77 18.08 17.39 -3.24
CA ASN A 77 18.51 17.24 -4.64
C ASN A 77 17.37 17.38 -5.65
N LEU A 78 16.10 17.32 -5.20
CA LEU A 78 14.90 17.44 -6.03
C LEU A 78 14.31 18.85 -6.03
N LEU A 79 14.86 19.77 -5.22
CA LEU A 79 14.48 21.18 -5.20
C LEU A 79 14.91 21.85 -6.51
N MET A 80 14.10 21.68 -7.55
CA MET A 80 14.09 22.55 -8.70
C MET A 80 13.25 23.76 -8.34
N GLU A 81 13.91 24.79 -7.81
CA GLU A 81 13.43 26.14 -7.51
C GLU A 81 12.03 26.26 -6.88
N LYS A 82 12.03 26.75 -5.64
CA LYS A 82 10.84 27.18 -4.89
C LYS A 82 10.10 28.25 -5.71
N ASP A 83 9.10 27.86 -6.47
CA ASP A 83 7.92 28.67 -6.75
C ASP A 83 6.92 27.85 -7.57
N ALA A 84 5.90 27.32 -6.90
CA ALA A 84 4.53 27.33 -7.41
C ALA A 84 3.60 26.49 -6.51
N SER A 85 2.48 27.15 -6.16
CA SER A 85 1.24 26.69 -5.55
C SER A 85 1.25 26.41 -4.04
N SER A 86 1.06 27.49 -3.28
CA SER A 86 0.30 27.49 -2.04
C SER A 86 -1.20 27.48 -2.39
N GLY A 87 -1.87 26.36 -2.17
CA GLY A 87 -3.34 26.27 -2.14
C GLY A 87 -3.76 25.52 -0.88
N PRO A 88 -4.89 25.84 -0.25
CA PRO A 88 -5.31 25.17 0.97
C PRO A 88 -5.91 23.80 0.64
N SER A 89 -5.20 22.72 0.94
CA SER A 89 -5.83 21.44 1.24
C SER A 89 -5.71 21.16 2.73
N TYR A 90 -6.79 20.61 3.29
CA TYR A 90 -6.92 20.40 4.72
C TYR A 90 -5.96 19.31 5.26
N TYR A 91 -5.40 18.46 4.39
CA TYR A 91 -4.41 17.43 4.70
C TYR A 91 -3.55 17.08 3.46
N ASP A 92 -2.64 17.96 3.04
CA ASP A 92 -1.71 17.64 1.96
C ASP A 92 -0.60 16.69 2.42
N LEU A 93 -0.59 15.48 1.83
CA LEU A 93 0.57 14.60 1.89
C LEU A 93 1.69 15.20 1.04
N ASN A 94 2.67 15.80 1.71
CA ASN A 94 3.77 16.46 1.04
C ASN A 94 4.86 15.46 0.61
N LEU A 95 5.57 15.76 -0.48
CA LEU A 95 6.66 14.92 -1.00
C LEU A 95 7.70 14.51 0.07
N PRO A 96 8.16 15.38 0.98
CA PRO A 96 9.05 14.99 2.07
C PRO A 96 8.48 13.89 2.96
N ASP A 97 7.19 13.93 3.25
CA ASP A 97 6.55 12.95 4.14
C ASP A 97 6.44 11.59 3.47
N CYS A 98 6.13 11.57 2.17
CA CYS A 98 6.17 10.36 1.35
C CYS A 98 7.59 9.76 1.31
N LEU A 99 8.63 10.58 1.15
CA LEU A 99 10.01 10.11 1.17
C LEU A 99 10.44 9.56 2.54
N ARG A 100 10.06 10.22 3.64
CA ARG A 100 10.28 9.71 5.00
C ARG A 100 9.55 8.40 5.25
N ALA A 101 8.33 8.26 4.74
CA ALA A 101 7.57 7.01 4.82
C ALA A 101 8.31 5.87 4.11
N VAL A 102 8.82 6.11 2.89
CA VAL A 102 9.62 5.11 2.15
C VAL A 102 10.91 4.78 2.90
N GLN A 103 11.64 5.78 3.40
CA GLN A 103 12.85 5.54 4.20
C GLN A 103 12.56 4.70 5.44
N LYS A 104 11.48 5.00 6.18
CA LYS A 104 11.05 4.22 7.34
C LYS A 104 10.64 2.81 6.94
N ALA A 105 9.95 2.64 5.81
CA ALA A 105 9.54 1.34 5.28
C ALA A 105 10.74 0.46 4.90
N VAL A 106 11.75 1.02 4.22
CA VAL A 106 13.00 0.32 3.90
C VAL A 106 13.73 -0.08 5.18
N ARG A 107 13.91 0.86 6.11
CA ARG A 107 14.61 0.60 7.39
C ARG A 107 13.94 -0.49 8.24
N LEU A 108 12.61 -0.56 8.22
CA LEU A 108 11.83 -1.56 8.95
C LEU A 108 11.64 -2.88 8.18
N GLY A 109 12.17 -2.99 6.97
CA GLY A 109 12.02 -4.17 6.11
C GLY A 109 10.60 -4.35 5.55
N PHE A 110 9.78 -3.29 5.51
CA PHE A 110 8.44 -3.33 4.92
C PHE A 110 8.48 -3.18 3.40
N LEU A 111 9.55 -2.56 2.88
CA LEU A 111 9.79 -2.43 1.46
C LEU A 111 11.14 -3.07 1.13
N ASP A 112 11.10 -4.14 0.37
CA ASP A 112 12.26 -4.86 -0.16
C ASP A 112 11.97 -5.22 -1.63
N PHE A 113 12.68 -4.56 -2.55
CA PHE A 113 12.51 -4.78 -3.98
C PHE A 113 13.35 -5.93 -4.54
N ASP A 114 14.28 -6.48 -3.78
CA ASP A 114 15.01 -7.67 -4.22
C ASP A 114 14.13 -8.92 -4.11
N ASN A 115 13.22 -8.94 -3.12
CA ASN A 115 12.24 -10.02 -2.90
C ASN A 115 10.79 -9.65 -3.25
N PHE A 116 10.57 -8.58 -4.02
CA PHE A 116 9.23 -8.12 -4.36
C PHE A 116 8.62 -8.94 -5.52
N ASP A 117 7.53 -9.65 -5.24
CA ASP A 117 6.75 -10.38 -6.24
C ASP A 117 5.77 -9.43 -6.94
N LEU A 118 6.20 -8.90 -8.09
CA LEU A 118 5.41 -8.00 -8.91
C LEU A 118 4.15 -8.69 -9.47
N GLU A 119 4.26 -9.96 -9.85
CA GLU A 119 3.16 -10.69 -10.50
C GLU A 119 2.06 -10.97 -9.48
N ASP A 120 2.41 -11.44 -8.27
CA ASP A 120 1.45 -11.62 -7.17
C ASP A 120 0.80 -10.29 -6.77
N TYR A 121 1.58 -9.20 -6.66
CA TYR A 121 1.04 -7.89 -6.29
C TYR A 121 -0.02 -7.41 -7.29
N GLU A 122 0.28 -7.44 -8.60
CA GLU A 122 -0.62 -6.92 -9.63
C GLU A 122 -1.80 -7.86 -9.93
N TYR A 123 -1.59 -9.17 -9.77
CA TYR A 123 -2.67 -10.12 -9.88
C TYR A 123 -3.71 -9.84 -8.78
N ASN A 124 -3.31 -9.78 -7.52
CA ASN A 124 -4.23 -9.66 -6.40
C ASN A 124 -4.83 -8.24 -6.22
N GLU A 125 -4.18 -7.18 -6.72
CA GLU A 125 -4.70 -5.79 -6.63
C GLU A 125 -5.99 -5.58 -7.44
N LYS A 126 -6.25 -6.46 -8.41
CA LYS A 126 -7.42 -6.41 -9.30
C LYS A 126 -8.70 -6.85 -8.59
N VAL A 127 -9.82 -6.20 -8.92
CA VAL A 127 -11.13 -6.48 -8.34
C VAL A 127 -11.59 -7.91 -8.65
N GLU A 128 -11.35 -8.37 -9.87
CA GLU A 128 -11.62 -9.73 -10.30
C GLU A 128 -10.86 -10.81 -9.51
N ASN A 129 -9.75 -10.43 -8.88
CA ASN A 129 -8.87 -11.35 -8.16
C ASN A 129 -8.90 -11.15 -6.64
N GLY A 130 -9.89 -10.41 -6.12
CA GLY A 130 -10.12 -10.27 -4.68
C GLY A 130 -9.70 -8.93 -4.09
N ASP A 131 -9.14 -8.03 -4.89
CA ASP A 131 -8.85 -6.66 -4.48
C ASP A 131 -8.02 -6.58 -3.18
N LEU A 132 -6.93 -7.34 -3.17
CA LEU A 132 -6.09 -7.63 -2.02
C LEU A 132 -4.72 -6.95 -2.17
N SER A 133 -4.17 -6.46 -1.05
CA SER A 133 -2.84 -5.87 -1.01
C SER A 133 -2.13 -6.13 0.32
N TRP A 134 -0.84 -6.44 0.25
CA TRP A 134 0.04 -6.47 1.42
C TRP A 134 0.33 -5.05 1.90
N ILE A 135 0.10 -4.80 3.18
CA ILE A 135 0.46 -3.52 3.84
C ILE A 135 1.79 -3.64 4.55
N VAL A 136 1.98 -4.77 5.22
CA VAL A 136 3.25 -5.15 5.84
C VAL A 136 3.52 -6.60 5.42
N PRO A 137 4.61 -6.87 4.68
CA PRO A 137 4.94 -8.21 4.22
C PRO A 137 4.92 -9.21 5.37
N LYS A 138 4.28 -10.37 5.14
CA LYS A 138 4.16 -11.47 6.11
C LYS A 138 3.48 -11.09 7.44
N ARG A 139 2.77 -9.95 7.50
CA ARG A 139 2.06 -9.55 8.71
C ARG A 139 0.65 -9.04 8.47
N PHE A 140 0.47 -8.12 7.53
CA PHE A 140 -0.82 -7.46 7.31
C PHE A 140 -1.24 -7.48 5.85
N ILE A 141 -2.45 -7.97 5.63
CA ILE A 141 -3.16 -7.93 4.36
C ILE A 141 -4.38 -7.02 4.53
N ALA A 142 -4.61 -6.14 3.56
CA ALA A 142 -5.89 -5.46 3.38
C ALA A 142 -6.58 -6.04 2.15
N PHE A 143 -7.89 -6.30 2.23
CA PHE A 143 -8.65 -6.86 1.12
C PHE A 143 -10.09 -6.34 1.11
N CYS A 144 -10.80 -6.52 -0.01
CA CYS A 144 -12.20 -6.12 -0.14
C CYS A 144 -13.12 -7.04 0.66
N GLY A 145 -14.17 -6.45 1.26
CA GLY A 145 -15.14 -7.15 2.08
C GLY A 145 -15.85 -8.28 1.32
N PRO A 146 -15.77 -9.53 1.79
CA PRO A 146 -16.48 -10.64 1.18
C PRO A 146 -18.00 -10.48 1.25
N HIS A 147 -18.69 -11.19 0.35
CA HIS A 147 -20.14 -11.30 0.30
C HIS A 147 -20.57 -12.73 0.66
N ALA A 148 -21.86 -12.95 0.91
CA ALA A 148 -22.36 -14.28 1.27
C ALA A 148 -22.04 -15.35 0.20
N ARG A 149 -22.03 -14.98 -1.08
CA ARG A 149 -21.75 -15.85 -2.23
C ARG A 149 -20.91 -15.12 -3.29
N THR A 150 -20.13 -15.87 -4.05
CA THR A 150 -19.43 -15.34 -5.22
C THR A 150 -20.43 -15.16 -6.34
N MET A 151 -20.52 -13.95 -6.89
CA MET A 151 -21.46 -13.62 -7.97
C MET A 151 -20.98 -12.41 -8.75
N ILE A 152 -21.50 -12.23 -9.97
CA ILE A 152 -21.34 -10.99 -10.72
C ILE A 152 -22.59 -10.15 -10.48
N ASP A 153 -22.42 -8.95 -9.96
CA ASP A 153 -23.50 -7.98 -9.74
C ASP A 153 -23.24 -6.74 -10.60
N ASN A 154 -24.13 -6.45 -11.56
CA ASN A 154 -23.98 -5.35 -12.53
C ASN A 154 -22.60 -5.29 -13.22
N GLY A 155 -22.03 -6.45 -13.54
CA GLY A 155 -20.70 -6.56 -14.17
C GLY A 155 -19.52 -6.54 -13.19
N TYR A 156 -19.77 -6.34 -11.89
CA TYR A 156 -18.74 -6.34 -10.86
C TYR A 156 -18.66 -7.68 -10.14
N PRO A 157 -17.46 -8.30 -10.05
CA PRO A 157 -17.29 -9.54 -9.31
C PRO A 157 -17.35 -9.28 -7.80
N MET A 158 -18.24 -9.99 -7.13
CA MET A 158 -18.31 -10.09 -5.68
C MET A 158 -17.75 -11.45 -5.26
N HIS A 159 -16.87 -11.47 -4.26
CA HIS A 159 -16.19 -12.68 -3.81
C HIS A 159 -16.71 -13.14 -2.45
N SER A 160 -16.91 -14.45 -2.28
CA SER A 160 -17.23 -15.03 -0.98
C SER A 160 -15.98 -15.28 -0.12
N PRO A 161 -16.12 -15.53 1.19
CA PRO A 161 -14.98 -15.90 2.04
C PRO A 161 -14.14 -17.05 1.47
N GLU A 162 -14.79 -18.05 0.86
CA GLU A 162 -14.15 -19.23 0.29
C GLU A 162 -13.16 -18.89 -0.83
N PHE A 163 -13.41 -17.83 -1.60
CA PHE A 163 -12.51 -17.34 -2.64
C PHE A 163 -11.13 -16.98 -2.07
N TYR A 164 -11.07 -16.40 -0.88
CA TYR A 164 -9.83 -15.95 -0.25
C TYR A 164 -9.08 -17.07 0.48
N LEU A 165 -9.75 -18.19 0.82
CA LEU A 165 -9.16 -19.24 1.64
C LEU A 165 -7.88 -19.87 1.06
N PRO A 166 -7.77 -20.17 -0.25
CA PRO A 166 -6.54 -20.71 -0.82
C PRO A 166 -5.35 -19.79 -0.62
N TYR A 167 -5.52 -18.49 -0.89
CA TYR A 167 -4.49 -17.48 -0.69
C TYR A 167 -4.15 -17.33 0.79
N PHE A 168 -5.17 -17.25 1.66
CA PHE A 168 -5.00 -17.10 3.10
C PHE A 168 -4.24 -18.27 3.72
N LYS A 169 -4.53 -19.50 3.30
CA LYS A 169 -3.79 -20.69 3.75
C LYS A 169 -2.35 -20.69 3.26
N LYS A 170 -2.12 -20.40 1.97
CA LYS A 170 -0.76 -20.30 1.38
C LYS A 170 0.11 -19.29 2.13
N HIS A 171 -0.49 -18.18 2.59
CA HIS A 171 0.22 -17.07 3.24
C HIS A 171 0.10 -17.07 4.78
N ASN A 172 -0.31 -18.19 5.39
CA ASN A 172 -0.42 -18.36 6.84
C ASN A 172 -1.26 -17.26 7.53
N VAL A 173 -2.39 -16.89 6.93
CA VAL A 173 -3.38 -16.02 7.55
C VAL A 173 -4.08 -16.79 8.66
N THR A 174 -3.99 -16.26 9.87
CA THR A 174 -4.55 -16.87 11.10
C THR A 174 -5.73 -16.09 11.63
N ASN A 175 -5.83 -14.81 11.28
CA ASN A 175 -6.85 -13.90 11.80
C ASN A 175 -7.46 -13.07 10.66
N VAL A 176 -8.78 -12.97 10.65
CA VAL A 176 -9.55 -12.04 9.82
C VAL A 176 -10.25 -11.04 10.72
N ILE A 177 -10.09 -9.75 10.45
CA ILE A 177 -10.75 -8.66 11.17
C ILE A 177 -11.73 -7.97 10.23
N ARG A 178 -13.01 -7.96 10.61
CA ARG A 178 -14.10 -7.26 9.91
C ARG A 178 -14.37 -5.92 10.58
N LEU A 179 -14.29 -4.84 9.80
CA LEU A 179 -14.55 -3.48 10.28
C LEU A 179 -15.94 -2.93 9.87
N ASN A 180 -16.61 -3.59 8.92
CA ASN A 180 -17.92 -3.17 8.39
C ASN A 180 -19.08 -4.07 8.87
N GLN A 181 -20.30 -3.69 8.48
CA GLN A 181 -21.50 -4.49 8.73
C GLN A 181 -21.38 -5.92 8.17
N LYS A 182 -22.13 -6.85 8.75
CA LYS A 182 -22.06 -8.27 8.42
C LYS A 182 -22.67 -8.55 7.05
N MET A 183 -21.82 -8.70 6.03
CA MET A 183 -22.21 -9.07 4.66
C MET A 183 -22.06 -10.58 4.36
N TYR A 184 -21.49 -11.33 5.31
CA TYR A 184 -21.25 -12.76 5.22
C TYR A 184 -21.18 -13.39 6.62
N ASP A 185 -21.34 -14.71 6.70
CA ASP A 185 -21.19 -15.47 7.93
C ASP A 185 -19.71 -15.75 8.25
N SER A 186 -19.25 -15.32 9.43
CA SER A 186 -17.88 -15.53 9.91
C SER A 186 -17.53 -17.01 10.07
N SER A 187 -18.54 -17.89 10.20
CA SER A 187 -18.36 -19.34 10.27
C SER A 187 -17.60 -19.93 9.08
N LYS A 188 -17.60 -19.23 7.93
CA LYS A 188 -16.88 -19.63 6.73
C LYS A 188 -15.35 -19.55 6.91
N PHE A 189 -14.86 -18.58 7.67
CA PHE A 189 -13.44 -18.47 8.03
C PHE A 189 -13.09 -19.36 9.23
N THR A 190 -13.93 -19.38 10.26
CA THR A 190 -13.62 -20.16 11.48
C THR A 190 -13.61 -21.66 11.23
N ARG A 191 -14.51 -22.19 10.39
CA ARG A 191 -14.46 -23.60 9.94
C ARG A 191 -13.22 -23.94 9.11
N ALA A 192 -12.58 -22.94 8.51
CA ALA A 192 -11.32 -23.11 7.79
C ALA A 192 -10.07 -22.96 8.68
N GLY A 193 -10.25 -22.84 10.00
CA GLY A 193 -9.16 -22.67 10.96
C GLY A 193 -8.64 -21.24 11.12
N ILE A 194 -9.39 -20.24 10.62
CA ILE A 194 -9.01 -18.83 10.68
C ILE A 194 -9.89 -18.13 11.71
N SER A 195 -9.26 -17.57 12.75
CA SER A 195 -9.95 -16.78 13.77
C SER A 195 -10.59 -15.53 13.15
N HIS A 196 -11.83 -15.22 13.54
CA HIS A 196 -12.58 -14.11 12.98
C HIS A 196 -13.01 -13.14 14.07
N HIS A 197 -12.77 -11.85 13.85
CA HIS A 197 -13.02 -10.78 14.82
C HIS A 197 -13.88 -9.68 14.20
N ASP A 198 -14.96 -9.32 14.87
CA ASP A 198 -15.85 -8.21 14.48
C ASP A 198 -15.49 -6.95 15.28
N LEU A 199 -14.88 -5.97 14.62
CA LEU A 199 -14.52 -4.66 15.18
C LEU A 199 -15.27 -3.55 14.41
N ILE A 200 -16.60 -3.61 14.45
CA ILE A 200 -17.47 -2.81 13.59
C ILE A 200 -17.59 -1.37 14.12
N PHE A 201 -17.41 -0.39 13.24
CA PHE A 201 -17.68 1.02 13.51
C PHE A 201 -18.32 1.71 12.29
N PRO A 202 -19.00 2.88 12.46
CA PRO A 202 -19.70 3.55 11.36
C PRO A 202 -18.79 3.91 10.19
N ASP A 203 -19.29 3.74 8.96
CA ASP A 203 -18.50 4.03 7.77
C ASP A 203 -18.15 5.52 7.67
N GLY A 204 -16.89 5.84 7.35
CA GLY A 204 -16.39 7.22 7.33
C GLY A 204 -16.12 7.86 8.70
N SER A 205 -16.34 7.13 9.80
CA SER A 205 -15.99 7.58 11.15
C SER A 205 -14.61 7.09 11.59
N VAL A 206 -14.15 7.59 12.74
CA VAL A 206 -12.95 7.08 13.42
C VAL A 206 -13.35 6.04 14.48
N PRO A 207 -12.56 4.97 14.67
CA PRO A 207 -12.82 4.01 15.74
C PRO A 207 -12.78 4.66 17.11
N SER A 208 -13.52 4.07 18.05
CA SER A 208 -13.35 4.40 19.47
C SER A 208 -12.01 3.88 20.00
N LYS A 209 -11.50 4.48 21.08
CA LYS A 209 -10.28 4.00 21.76
C LYS A 209 -10.37 2.52 22.16
N SER A 210 -11.57 2.04 22.48
CA SER A 210 -11.83 0.64 22.82
C SER A 210 -11.57 -0.28 21.63
N ILE A 211 -12.17 0.03 20.47
CA ILE A 211 -11.98 -0.73 19.23
C ILE A 211 -10.51 -0.73 18.82
N THR A 212 -9.84 0.43 18.92
CA THR A 212 -8.41 0.53 18.64
C THR A 212 -7.57 -0.37 19.55
N ARG A 213 -7.85 -0.39 20.85
CA ARG A 213 -7.11 -1.24 21.80
C ARG A 213 -7.31 -2.71 21.50
N GLN A 214 -8.55 -3.11 21.26
CA GLN A 214 -8.87 -4.49 20.90
C GLN A 214 -8.19 -4.91 19.59
N PHE A 215 -8.15 -4.02 18.59
CA PHE A 215 -7.41 -4.27 17.35
C PHE A 215 -5.92 -4.51 17.63
N LEU A 216 -5.29 -3.68 18.48
CA LEU A 216 -3.89 -3.84 18.85
C LEU A 216 -3.63 -5.15 19.60
N GLU A 217 -4.48 -5.51 20.56
CA GLU A 217 -4.39 -6.76 21.31
C GLU A 217 -4.49 -7.99 20.39
N ILE A 218 -5.43 -8.00 19.44
CA ILE A 218 -5.53 -9.05 18.43
C ILE A 218 -4.25 -9.08 17.58
N CYS A 219 -3.76 -7.91 17.19
CA CYS A 219 -2.57 -7.80 16.36
C CYS A 219 -1.32 -8.29 17.08
N GLU A 220 -1.15 -8.01 18.37
CA GLU A 220 0.03 -8.41 19.14
C GLU A 220 0.02 -9.91 19.46
N ASN A 221 -1.16 -10.50 19.66
CA ASN A 221 -1.30 -11.92 20.01
C ASN A 221 -1.43 -12.87 18.80
N ALA A 222 -1.62 -12.35 17.59
CA ALA A 222 -1.74 -13.18 16.39
C ALA A 222 -0.41 -13.87 16.03
N SER A 223 -0.44 -15.21 15.94
CA SER A 223 0.71 -16.06 15.58
C SER A 223 1.08 -16.02 14.09
N GLY A 224 0.16 -15.60 13.22
CA GLY A 224 0.39 -15.51 11.77
C GLY A 224 -0.04 -14.17 11.16
N VAL A 225 -0.39 -14.22 9.87
CA VAL A 225 -0.81 -13.03 9.12
C VAL A 225 -2.24 -12.64 9.50
N ILE A 226 -2.49 -11.34 9.50
CA ILE A 226 -3.78 -10.73 9.83
C ILE A 226 -4.33 -10.09 8.55
N ALA A 227 -5.51 -10.55 8.14
CA ALA A 227 -6.23 -9.99 7.01
C ALA A 227 -7.35 -9.08 7.52
N VAL A 228 -7.40 -7.84 7.04
CA VAL A 228 -8.35 -6.82 7.50
C VAL A 228 -9.16 -6.33 6.31
N HIS A 229 -10.49 -6.23 6.46
CA HIS A 229 -11.37 -5.71 5.41
C HIS A 229 -12.44 -4.76 5.95
N CYS A 230 -12.95 -3.94 5.04
CA CYS A 230 -14.09 -3.04 5.22
C CYS A 230 -14.94 -3.04 3.93
N LYS A 231 -15.99 -2.21 3.84
CA LYS A 231 -16.91 -2.12 2.67
C LYS A 231 -16.19 -1.68 1.37
N GLY A 232 -15.03 -1.05 1.47
CA GLY A 232 -14.14 -0.76 0.34
C GLY A 232 -12.68 -0.70 0.81
N LYS A 233 -11.74 -0.33 -0.09
CA LYS A 233 -10.31 -0.08 0.24
C LYS A 233 -10.12 1.11 1.19
N LYS A 234 -10.77 1.14 2.34
CA LYS A 234 -10.42 2.06 3.42
C LYS A 234 -9.23 1.47 4.18
N GLN A 235 -8.09 1.38 3.47
CA GLN A 235 -6.80 0.98 4.04
C GLN A 235 -6.28 2.00 5.07
N VAL A 236 -6.93 3.17 5.17
CA VAL A 236 -6.63 4.28 6.08
C VAL A 236 -6.51 3.83 7.54
N PHE A 237 -7.23 2.78 7.95
CA PHE A 237 -7.17 2.26 9.31
C PHE A 237 -5.82 1.60 9.66
N LEU A 238 -5.25 0.80 8.75
CA LEU A 238 -3.98 0.11 9.03
C LEU A 238 -2.82 1.10 9.20
N TYR A 239 -2.79 2.16 8.40
CA TYR A 239 -1.65 3.07 8.37
C TYR A 239 -1.50 3.91 9.66
N ARG A 240 -2.60 4.40 10.26
CA ARG A 240 -2.50 5.35 11.38
C ARG A 240 -2.04 4.70 12.70
N HIS A 241 -2.32 3.42 12.92
CA HIS A 241 -1.99 2.74 14.19
C HIS A 241 -0.77 1.81 14.11
N LEU A 242 -0.48 1.19 12.96
CA LEU A 242 0.69 0.31 12.84
C LEU A 242 2.03 1.07 12.85
N VAL A 243 2.03 2.33 12.41
CA VAL A 243 3.26 3.13 12.25
C VAL A 243 3.65 3.91 13.51
N MET A 244 2.69 4.16 14.42
CA MET A 244 2.91 5.00 15.61
C MET A 244 3.53 4.26 16.80
N ASN A 245 3.36 2.93 16.92
CA ASN A 245 3.82 2.19 18.10
C ASN A 245 5.22 1.53 17.99
N LYS A 246 5.86 1.53 16.82
CA LYS A 246 7.28 1.11 16.71
C LYS A 246 8.30 2.23 16.95
N SER A 247 7.84 3.43 17.33
CA SER A 247 8.72 4.56 17.70
C SER A 247 8.87 4.74 19.22
N SER A 248 8.41 3.79 20.04
CA SER A 248 8.42 3.90 21.51
C SER A 248 8.84 2.60 22.22
N LYS A 249 9.79 1.87 21.65
CA LYS A 249 10.64 0.92 22.37
C LYS A 249 12.07 1.05 21.85
#